data_AF-A0A8S1ADL1-F1
#
_entry.id   AF-A0A8S1ADL1-F1
#
_cell.length_a   1.000
_cell.length_b   1.000
_cell.length_c   1.000
_cell.angle_alpha   90.00
_cell.angle_beta   90.00
_cell.angle_gamma   90.00
#
_symmetry.space_group_name_H-M   'P 1'
#
loop_
_entity.id
_entity.type
_entity.pdbx_description
1 polymer ?
#
loop_
_entity_poly.entity_id
_entity_poly.type
_entity_poly.pdbx_seq_one_letter_code
_entity_poly.pdbx_strand_id
1 'polypeptide(L)'
;MRIRRTITNRDKYSFSKYLRSELEISGILETPNESLGHMALLVAKSKIGVELSDNEIDWIERVRPKRPPPEINQSKPEQKLPRPVVVRLQRRDKRDLILKAAKTRRNLTTTDLELNGPDLKVFFNERLTKENRNLFRAALNPKNWASHNVSSVMAPSISGNLMGNQERTS
;
A
#
# COMPACT_ATOMS: atom_id res chain seq x y z
N MET A 1 -9.25 -8.21 -31.49
CA MET A 1 -8.52 -9.46 -31.19
C MET A 1 -7.77 -9.29 -29.87
N ARG A 2 -8.23 -9.92 -28.78
CA ARG A 2 -7.66 -9.74 -27.42
C ARG A 2 -6.67 -10.86 -27.13
N ILE A 3 -5.39 -10.60 -27.35
CA ILE A 3 -4.31 -11.56 -27.06
C ILE A 3 -4.20 -11.70 -25.54
N ARG A 4 -4.78 -12.78 -24.99
CA ARG A 4 -4.52 -13.18 -23.60
C ARG A 4 -3.11 -13.74 -23.54
N ARG A 5 -2.12 -12.93 -23.12
CA ARG A 5 -0.80 -13.46 -22.76
C ARG A 5 -0.98 -14.44 -21.60
N THR A 6 -0.76 -15.72 -21.87
CA THR A 6 -0.65 -16.75 -20.83
C THR A 6 0.61 -16.48 -20.03
N ILE A 7 0.45 -16.04 -18.78
CA ILE A 7 1.57 -15.85 -17.85
C ILE A 7 2.21 -17.21 -17.65
N THR A 8 3.42 -17.40 -18.17
CA THR A 8 4.14 -18.66 -18.05
C THR A 8 4.70 -18.81 -16.63
N ASN A 9 5.00 -20.04 -16.20
CA ASN A 9 5.62 -20.29 -14.90
C ASN A 9 6.96 -19.53 -14.74
N ARG A 10 7.67 -19.32 -15.85
CA ARG A 10 8.92 -18.54 -15.90
C ARG A 10 8.70 -17.06 -15.54
N ASP A 11 7.57 -16.47 -15.92
CA ASP A 11 7.19 -15.10 -15.55
C ASP A 11 6.86 -14.99 -14.05
N LYS A 12 6.25 -16.03 -13.47
CA LYS A 12 5.94 -16.09 -12.03
C LYS A 12 7.20 -16.13 -11.16
N TYR A 13 8.19 -16.94 -11.52
CA TYR A 13 9.47 -17.02 -10.81
C TYR A 13 10.35 -15.78 -11.05
N SER A 14 10.30 -15.19 -12.24
CA SER A 14 11.04 -13.96 -12.56
C SER A 14 10.49 -12.76 -11.78
N PHE A 15 9.16 -12.64 -11.66
CA PHE A 15 8.53 -11.61 -10.85
C PHE A 15 9.00 -11.69 -9.39
N SER A 16 9.02 -12.90 -8.80
CA SER A 16 9.47 -13.12 -7.42
C SER A 16 10.91 -12.65 -7.16
N LYS A 17 11.82 -12.80 -8.13
CA LYS A 17 13.23 -12.40 -8.00
C LYS A 17 13.37 -10.89 -7.74
N TYR A 18 12.60 -10.06 -8.44
CA TYR A 18 12.73 -8.61 -8.39
C TYR A 18 11.91 -7.94 -7.29
N LEU A 19 10.94 -8.63 -6.69
CA LEU A 19 10.16 -8.10 -5.56
C LEU A 19 11.04 -7.63 -4.39
N ARG A 20 12.24 -8.20 -4.25
CA ARG A 20 13.20 -7.81 -3.21
C ARG A 20 13.93 -6.49 -3.49
N SER A 21 13.74 -5.88 -4.64
CA SER A 21 14.28 -4.55 -4.94
C SER A 21 13.22 -3.62 -5.53
N GLU A 22 11.97 -4.05 -5.58
CA GLU A 22 10.84 -3.24 -6.04
C GLU A 22 10.12 -2.56 -4.88
N LEU A 23 9.71 -1.32 -5.12
CA LEU A 23 8.81 -0.54 -4.28
C LEU A 23 7.68 0.05 -5.13
N GLU A 24 6.55 0.33 -4.49
CA GLU A 24 5.38 0.94 -5.10
C GLU A 24 5.15 2.32 -4.49
N ILE A 25 5.14 3.36 -5.33
CA ILE A 25 4.82 4.73 -4.95
C ILE A 25 3.40 5.04 -5.39
N SER A 26 2.52 5.31 -4.42
CA SER A 26 1.12 5.68 -4.66
C SER A 26 0.92 7.18 -4.42
N GLY A 27 -0.07 7.77 -5.08
CA GLY A 27 -0.45 9.18 -4.86
C GLY A 27 0.24 10.19 -5.77
N ILE A 28 1.20 9.80 -6.60
CA ILE A 28 1.82 10.70 -7.59
C ILE A 28 0.81 11.00 -8.71
N LEU A 29 0.51 12.27 -8.98
CA LEU A 29 -0.39 12.69 -10.07
C LEU A 29 0.12 12.26 -11.44
N GLU A 30 -0.78 11.91 -12.35
CA GLU A 30 -0.46 11.57 -13.74
C GLU A 30 -0.49 12.85 -14.57
N THR A 31 0.64 13.22 -15.17
CA THR A 31 0.73 14.36 -16.11
C THR A 31 1.00 13.85 -17.54
N PRO A 32 0.55 14.57 -18.57
CA PRO A 32 0.99 14.29 -19.92
C PRO A 32 2.52 14.47 -20.01
N ASN A 33 3.20 13.54 -20.66
CA ASN A 33 4.66 13.55 -20.82
C ASN A 33 5.46 13.52 -19.50
N GLU A 34 4.99 12.74 -18.50
CA GLU A 34 5.69 12.59 -17.23
C GLU A 34 7.05 11.86 -17.37
N SER A 35 8.06 12.34 -16.65
CA SER A 35 9.34 11.63 -16.46
C SER A 35 9.33 10.89 -15.12
N LEU A 36 8.98 9.60 -15.14
CA LEU A 36 8.87 8.81 -13.92
C LEU A 36 10.19 8.73 -13.13
N GLY A 37 11.33 8.64 -13.83
CA GLY A 37 12.65 8.59 -13.20
C GLY A 37 12.92 9.86 -12.40
N HIS A 38 12.77 11.02 -13.04
CA HIS A 38 12.92 12.32 -12.38
C HIS A 38 11.98 12.46 -11.17
N MET A 39 10.72 12.06 -11.32
CA MET A 39 9.74 12.05 -10.22
C MET A 39 10.19 11.19 -9.04
N ALA A 40 10.69 9.98 -9.31
CA ALA A 40 11.18 9.09 -8.26
C ALA A 40 12.39 9.68 -7.53
N LEU A 41 13.34 10.28 -8.26
CA LEU A 41 14.49 10.97 -7.68
C LEU A 41 14.08 12.16 -6.80
N LEU A 42 13.18 13.01 -7.32
CA LEU A 42 12.71 14.20 -6.61
C LEU A 42 12.01 13.82 -5.31
N VAL A 43 11.11 12.84 -5.34
CA VAL A 43 10.38 12.43 -4.13
C VAL A 43 11.33 11.77 -3.12
N ALA A 44 12.26 10.92 -3.58
CA ALA A 44 13.24 10.29 -2.71
C ALA A 44 14.14 11.32 -2.01
N LYS A 45 14.70 12.28 -2.76
CA LYS A 45 15.62 13.29 -2.23
C LYS A 45 14.88 14.35 -1.41
N SER A 46 13.94 15.06 -2.01
CA SER A 46 13.35 16.26 -1.41
C SER A 46 12.42 15.95 -0.24
N LYS A 47 11.80 14.76 -0.22
CA LYS A 47 10.75 14.44 0.74
C LYS A 47 11.12 13.33 1.69
N ILE A 48 11.70 12.24 1.19
CA ILE A 48 12.18 11.16 2.05
C ILE A 48 13.57 11.48 2.64
N GLY A 49 14.36 12.31 1.96
CA GLY A 49 15.74 12.62 2.38
C GLY A 49 16.71 11.48 2.11
N VAL A 50 16.40 10.64 1.12
CA VAL A 50 17.31 9.60 0.64
C VAL A 50 17.82 10.02 -0.72
N GLU A 51 19.13 10.20 -0.84
CA GLU A 51 19.75 10.42 -2.14
C GLU A 51 19.53 9.18 -2.99
N LEU A 52 18.91 9.35 -4.16
CA LEU A 52 18.75 8.32 -5.17
C LEU A 52 19.40 8.86 -6.44
N SER A 53 20.15 8.02 -7.13
CA SER A 53 20.75 8.35 -8.44
C SER A 53 20.05 7.55 -9.55
N ASP A 54 20.09 8.06 -10.78
CA ASP A 54 19.48 7.37 -11.93
C ASP A 54 20.06 5.96 -12.13
N ASN A 55 21.37 5.79 -11.88
CA ASN A 55 22.04 4.49 -11.98
C ASN A 55 21.53 3.47 -10.95
N GLU A 56 20.86 3.88 -9.87
CA GLU A 56 20.30 2.96 -8.90
C GLU A 56 18.91 2.43 -9.30
N ILE A 57 18.30 3.02 -10.33
CA ILE A 57 17.01 2.60 -10.88
C ILE A 57 17.28 1.61 -12.04
N ASP A 58 16.83 0.37 -11.86
CA ASP A 58 16.88 -0.66 -12.92
C ASP A 58 15.70 -0.50 -13.88
N TRP A 59 14.51 -0.22 -13.34
CA TRP A 59 13.29 -0.15 -14.13
C TRP A 59 12.19 0.63 -13.41
N ILE A 60 11.33 1.32 -14.17
CA ILE A 60 10.24 2.11 -13.62
C ILE A 60 9.02 2.12 -14.54
N GLU A 61 7.82 1.95 -14.00
CA GLU A 61 6.58 2.06 -14.77
C GLU A 61 5.38 2.49 -13.92
N ARG A 62 4.34 3.02 -14.58
CA ARG A 62 2.99 3.12 -14.00
C ARG A 62 2.29 1.76 -14.10
N VAL A 63 1.91 1.20 -12.96
CA VAL A 63 1.20 -0.08 -12.93
C VAL A 63 -0.28 0.15 -13.18
N ARG A 64 -0.87 -0.79 -13.94
CA ARG A 64 -2.27 -0.85 -14.43
C ARG A 64 -2.47 -0.17 -15.78
N PRO A 65 -3.40 -0.68 -16.60
CA PRO A 65 -3.78 -0.03 -17.86
C PRO A 65 -4.23 1.41 -17.63
N LYS A 66 -3.89 2.30 -18.56
CA LYS A 66 -4.40 3.67 -18.58
C LYS A 66 -5.93 3.60 -18.63
N ARG A 67 -6.59 4.27 -17.69
CA ARG A 67 -8.06 4.32 -17.66
C ARG A 67 -8.55 5.31 -18.72
N PRO A 68 -9.70 5.06 -19.36
CA PRO A 68 -10.29 6.04 -20.25
C PRO A 68 -10.60 7.34 -19.47
N PRO A 69 -10.62 8.49 -20.15
CA PRO A 69 -11.09 9.75 -19.58
C PRO A 69 -12.47 9.57 -18.92
N PRO A 70 -12.79 10.32 -17.85
CA PRO A 70 -14.15 10.31 -17.31
C PRO A 70 -15.16 10.68 -18.42
N GLU A 71 -16.22 9.89 -18.55
CA GLU A 71 -17.33 10.22 -19.44
C GLU A 71 -18.07 11.43 -18.87
N ILE A 72 -18.44 12.37 -19.75
CA ILE A 72 -19.00 13.69 -19.41
C ILE A 72 -20.33 13.59 -18.62
N ASN A 73 -20.99 12.43 -18.64
CA ASN A 73 -22.34 12.23 -18.08
C ASN A 73 -22.38 11.50 -16.73
N GLN A 74 -21.26 11.33 -16.03
CA GLN A 74 -21.26 10.72 -14.70
C GLN A 74 -21.56 11.77 -13.63
N SER A 75 -22.70 11.61 -12.94
CA SER A 75 -23.24 12.50 -11.91
C SER A 75 -22.37 12.64 -10.64
N LYS A 76 -21.28 11.87 -10.53
CA LYS A 76 -20.17 12.12 -9.62
C LYS A 76 -18.87 11.78 -10.34
N PRO A 77 -17.96 12.73 -10.59
CA PRO A 77 -16.60 12.39 -10.95
C PRO A 77 -15.98 11.68 -9.74
N GLU A 78 -16.00 10.35 -9.72
CA GLU A 78 -15.13 9.61 -8.81
C GLU A 78 -13.71 10.13 -9.07
N GLN A 79 -13.09 10.73 -8.05
CA GLN A 79 -11.70 11.15 -8.13
C GLN A 79 -10.86 9.90 -8.42
N LYS A 80 -10.54 9.68 -9.70
CA LYS A 80 -9.79 8.51 -10.16
C LYS A 80 -8.41 8.59 -9.54
N LEU A 81 -8.17 7.76 -8.53
CA LEU A 81 -6.86 7.67 -7.89
C LEU A 81 -5.78 7.40 -8.95
N PRO A 82 -4.66 8.16 -8.93
CA PRO A 82 -3.56 7.97 -9.86
C PRO A 82 -3.06 6.53 -9.84
N ARG A 83 -2.61 6.04 -11.00
CA ARG A 83 -1.98 4.72 -11.09
C ARG A 83 -0.68 4.72 -10.29
N PRO A 84 -0.42 3.71 -9.44
CA PRO A 84 0.81 3.66 -8.69
C PRO A 84 2.01 3.49 -9.63
N VAL A 85 3.16 4.06 -9.25
CA VAL A 85 4.44 3.88 -9.92
C VAL A 85 5.18 2.74 -9.23
N VAL A 86 5.68 1.77 -9.98
CA VAL A 86 6.61 0.78 -9.44
C VAL A 86 8.01 1.13 -9.88
N VAL A 87 8.92 1.16 -8.90
CA VAL A 87 10.34 1.41 -9.10
C VAL A 87 11.08 0.16 -8.69
N ARG A 88 11.84 -0.40 -9.62
CA ARG A 88 12.81 -1.46 -9.37
C ARG A 88 14.18 -0.83 -9.21
N LEU A 89 14.80 -1.12 -8.09
CA LEU A 89 16.14 -0.65 -7.76
C LEU A 89 17.16 -1.75 -8.07
N GLN A 90 18.39 -1.35 -8.36
CA GLN A 90 19.50 -2.29 -8.55
C GLN A 90 19.80 -3.06 -7.25
N ARG A 91 19.66 -2.39 -6.10
CA ARG A 91 20.00 -2.94 -4.79
C ARG A 91 18.82 -2.96 -3.84
N ARG A 92 18.66 -4.08 -3.14
CA ARG A 92 17.69 -4.23 -2.05
C ARG A 92 17.92 -3.24 -0.92
N ASP A 93 19.17 -3.03 -0.51
CA ASP A 93 19.49 -2.17 0.64
C ASP A 93 18.96 -0.75 0.44
N LYS A 94 19.01 -0.26 -0.81
CA LYS A 94 18.48 1.06 -1.18
C LYS A 94 16.96 1.14 -1.03
N ARG A 95 16.27 0.08 -1.45
CA ARG A 95 14.83 -0.07 -1.29
C ARG A 95 14.43 -0.05 0.19
N ASP A 96 15.15 -0.81 1.02
CA ASP A 96 14.89 -0.92 2.45
C ASP A 96 15.19 0.42 3.17
N LEU A 97 16.23 1.16 2.75
CA LEU A 97 16.53 2.51 3.22
C LEU A 97 15.39 3.50 2.91
N ILE A 98 14.88 3.50 1.67
CA ILE A 98 13.76 4.36 1.25
C ILE A 98 12.50 4.06 2.08
N LEU A 99 12.16 2.78 2.24
CA LEU A 99 10.98 2.38 3.03
C LEU A 99 11.13 2.74 4.50
N LYS A 100 12.32 2.58 5.09
CA LYS A 100 12.59 2.98 6.48
C LYS A 100 12.44 4.49 6.65
N ALA A 101 13.02 5.29 5.76
CA ALA A 101 12.93 6.74 5.83
C ALA A 101 11.49 7.24 5.60
N ALA A 102 10.74 6.62 4.68
CA ALA A 102 9.34 6.95 4.45
C ALA A 102 8.44 6.64 5.66
N LYS A 103 8.74 5.60 6.44
CA LYS A 103 8.02 5.30 7.69
C LYS A 103 8.17 6.40 8.73
N THR A 104 9.32 7.08 8.77
CA THR A 104 9.61 8.20 9.67
C THR A 104 8.95 9.48 9.19
N ARG A 105 8.97 9.74 7.88
CA ARG A 105 8.41 10.95 7.26
C ARG A 105 6.99 10.71 6.75
N ARG A 106 6.08 10.54 7.70
CA ARG A 106 4.65 10.33 7.41
C ARG A 106 4.01 11.64 6.91
N ASN A 107 2.92 11.50 6.16
CA ASN A 107 2.07 12.60 5.66
C ASN A 107 2.64 13.42 4.49
N LEU A 108 3.43 12.81 3.61
CA LEU A 108 3.78 13.42 2.34
C LEU A 108 2.53 13.61 1.47
N THR A 109 2.39 14.77 0.84
CA THR A 109 1.30 15.02 -0.11
C THR A 109 1.80 15.49 -1.48
N THR A 110 0.91 15.57 -2.47
CA THR A 110 1.26 16.02 -3.83
C THR A 110 1.61 17.49 -3.90
N THR A 111 1.05 18.34 -3.02
CA THR A 111 1.45 19.75 -2.92
C THR A 111 2.91 19.88 -2.51
N ASP A 112 3.40 18.98 -1.64
CA ASP A 112 4.81 18.95 -1.30
C ASP A 112 5.69 18.71 -2.54
N LEU A 113 5.21 17.97 -3.54
CA LEU A 113 5.96 17.63 -4.74
C LEU A 113 5.96 18.73 -5.80
N GLU A 114 5.42 19.91 -5.51
CA GLU A 114 5.25 21.02 -6.46
C GLU A 114 4.47 20.60 -7.72
N LEU A 115 3.65 19.55 -7.58
CA LEU A 115 2.78 19.07 -8.65
C LEU A 115 1.45 19.81 -8.58
N ASN A 116 1.08 20.47 -9.67
CA ASN A 116 -0.23 21.09 -9.80
C ASN A 116 -1.33 20.02 -9.82
N GLY A 117 -2.29 20.13 -8.89
CA GLY A 117 -3.47 19.28 -8.87
C GLY A 117 -4.03 19.05 -7.46
N PRO A 118 -4.89 18.02 -7.29
CA PRO A 118 -5.49 17.73 -5.99
C PRO A 118 -4.44 17.27 -4.99
N ASP A 119 -4.64 17.67 -3.74
CA ASP A 119 -3.81 17.24 -2.62
C ASP A 119 -4.10 15.77 -2.27
N LEU A 120 -3.13 14.90 -2.55
CA LEU A 120 -3.20 13.46 -2.39
C LEU A 120 -2.01 13.01 -1.55
N LYS A 121 -2.28 12.13 -0.58
CA LYS A 121 -1.22 11.51 0.21
C LYS A 121 -0.37 10.59 -0.65
N VAL A 122 0.95 10.76 -0.53
CA VAL A 122 1.96 9.97 -1.21
C VAL A 122 2.44 8.87 -0.27
N PHE A 123 2.41 7.62 -0.75
CA PHE A 123 2.80 6.46 0.05
C PHE A 123 3.90 5.67 -0.65
N PHE A 124 4.87 5.24 0.15
CA PHE A 124 5.94 4.33 -0.25
C PHE A 124 5.67 2.97 0.36
N ASN A 125 5.37 2.00 -0.49
CA ASN A 125 4.99 0.66 -0.08
C ASN A 125 5.95 -0.37 -0.65
N GLU A 126 6.04 -1.51 0.02
CA GLU A 126 6.67 -2.69 -0.57
C GLU A 126 5.84 -3.21 -1.73
N ARG A 127 6.53 -3.68 -2.78
CA ARG A 127 5.84 -4.35 -3.87
C ARG A 127 5.42 -5.75 -3.42
N LEU A 128 4.11 -5.96 -3.36
CA LEU A 128 3.53 -7.26 -3.01
C LEU A 128 2.97 -7.98 -4.26
N THR A 129 3.01 -9.33 -4.22
CA THR A 129 2.27 -10.17 -5.16
C THR A 129 0.76 -9.94 -5.05
N LYS A 130 -0.01 -10.47 -6.00
CA LYS A 130 -1.48 -10.37 -5.93
C LYS A 130 -2.01 -11.10 -4.69
N GLU A 131 -1.47 -12.29 -4.44
CA GLU A 131 -1.81 -13.15 -3.31
C GLU A 131 -1.48 -12.45 -1.98
N ASN A 132 -0.26 -11.91 -1.85
CA ASN A 132 0.16 -11.21 -0.63
C ASN A 132 -0.65 -9.94 -0.38
N ARG A 133 -1.07 -9.22 -1.42
CA ARG A 133 -1.99 -8.08 -1.25
C ARG A 133 -3.36 -8.51 -0.75
N ASN A 134 -3.87 -9.64 -1.22
CA ASN A 134 -5.15 -10.17 -0.75
C ASN A 134 -5.05 -10.55 0.73
N LEU A 135 -3.96 -11.24 1.11
CA LEU A 135 -3.68 -11.56 2.51
C LEU A 135 -3.54 -10.31 3.38
N PHE A 136 -2.77 -9.31 2.92
CA PHE A 136 -2.60 -8.04 3.62
C PHE A 136 -3.93 -7.30 3.80
N ARG A 137 -4.75 -7.23 2.75
CA ARG A 137 -6.09 -6.62 2.82
C ARG A 137 -7.03 -7.37 3.75
N ALA A 138 -6.99 -8.71 3.73
CA ALA A 138 -7.78 -9.53 4.63
C ALA A 138 -7.34 -9.35 6.09
N ALA A 139 -6.04 -9.26 6.35
CA ALA A 139 -5.50 -9.03 7.69
C ALA A 139 -5.80 -7.62 8.24
N LEU A 140 -5.82 -6.60 7.37
CA LEU A 140 -6.20 -5.23 7.75
C LEU A 140 -7.70 -5.05 7.97
N ASN A 141 -8.55 -5.98 7.50
CA ASN A 141 -9.99 -5.87 7.69
C ASN A 141 -10.35 -6.20 9.15
N PRO A 142 -10.85 -5.24 9.94
CA PRO A 142 -11.14 -5.48 11.35
C PRO A 142 -12.22 -6.57 11.56
N LYS A 143 -13.10 -6.77 10.59
CA LYS A 143 -14.15 -7.80 10.71
C LYS A 143 -13.57 -9.22 10.75
N ASN A 144 -12.38 -9.44 10.16
CA ASN A 144 -11.77 -10.76 10.11
C ASN A 144 -11.12 -11.18 11.44
N TRP A 145 -10.68 -10.25 12.29
CA TRP A 145 -10.14 -10.59 13.62
C TRP A 145 -11.25 -10.93 14.62
N ALA A 146 -12.40 -10.27 14.52
CA ALA A 146 -13.53 -10.50 15.42
C ALA A 146 -14.13 -11.91 15.26
N SER A 147 -14.16 -12.46 14.04
CA SER A 147 -14.72 -13.78 13.76
C SER A 147 -13.87 -14.96 14.23
N HIS A 148 -12.56 -14.77 14.43
CA HIS A 148 -11.64 -15.87 14.81
C HIS A 148 -11.48 -16.02 16.34
N ASN A 149 -11.88 -15.02 17.14
CA ASN A 149 -11.72 -15.04 18.60
C ASN A 149 -12.99 -15.43 19.38
N VAL A 150 -14.11 -15.69 18.71
CA VAL A 150 -15.37 -16.10 19.38
C VAL A 150 -15.39 -17.58 19.82
N SER A 151 -14.39 -18.40 19.45
CA SER A 151 -14.33 -19.80 19.90
C SER A 151 -13.53 -20.03 21.19
N SER A 152 -12.92 -19.00 21.80
CA SER A 152 -12.02 -19.16 22.96
C SER A 152 -12.54 -18.54 24.28
N VAL A 153 -13.76 -18.04 24.34
CA VAL A 153 -14.30 -17.45 25.58
C VAL A 153 -15.60 -18.14 26.01
N MET A 154 -15.50 -19.44 26.32
CA MET A 154 -16.40 -20.03 27.32
C MET A 154 -15.95 -19.50 28.69
N ALA A 155 -16.60 -18.45 29.17
CA ALA A 155 -16.52 -18.07 30.57
C ALA A 155 -17.19 -19.17 31.41
N PRO A 156 -16.56 -19.68 32.48
CA PRO A 156 -17.20 -20.64 33.36
C PRO A 156 -18.34 -19.96 34.12
N SER A 157 -19.55 -20.53 34.03
CA SER A 157 -20.71 -20.16 34.84
C SER A 157 -20.39 -20.38 36.33
N ILE A 158 -20.15 -19.31 37.08
CA ILE A 158 -20.09 -19.37 38.53
C ILE A 158 -21.54 -19.31 39.04
N SER A 159 -22.09 -20.49 39.32
CA SER A 159 -23.26 -20.68 40.18
C SER A 159 -22.87 -20.33 41.62
N GLY A 160 -23.23 -19.12 42.07
CA GLY A 160 -23.03 -18.67 43.45
C GLY A 160 -24.38 -18.51 44.16
N ASN A 161 -24.77 -19.56 44.88
CA ASN A 161 -25.95 -19.63 45.73
C ASN A 161 -25.83 -18.62 46.89
N LEU A 162 -26.73 -17.64 46.99
CA LEU A 162 -26.84 -16.75 48.16
C LEU A 162 -28.08 -17.15 48.97
N MET A 163 -27.87 -18.18 49.80
CA MET A 163 -28.77 -18.55 50.88
C MET A 163 -28.40 -17.73 52.12
N GLY A 164 -29.42 -17.30 52.86
CA GLY A 164 -29.34 -16.24 53.86
C GLY A 164 -28.53 -16.54 55.12
N ASN A 165 -28.37 -15.50 55.93
CA ASN A 165 -28.52 -15.61 57.36
C ASN A 165 -28.92 -14.27 57.99
N GLN A 166 -30.02 -14.32 58.73
CA GLN A 166 -30.42 -13.37 59.76
C GLN A 166 -29.47 -13.48 60.98
N GLU A 167 -29.67 -12.53 61.91
CA GLU A 167 -29.20 -12.46 63.31
C GLU A 167 -27.88 -11.70 63.51
N ARG A 168 -27.69 -10.78 64.46
CA ARG A 168 -28.48 -10.29 65.63
C ARG A 168 -27.75 -9.04 66.20
N THR A 169 -28.52 -8.10 66.76
CA THR A 169 -28.30 -7.21 67.94
C THR A 169 -26.90 -6.57 68.17
N SER A 170 -26.79 -5.28 68.47
CA SER A 170 -27.45 -4.56 69.58
C SER A 170 -27.75 -3.09 69.26
#